data_AF-X1L9J6-F1
#
_entry.id   AF-X1L9J6-F1
#
_cell.length_a   1.000
_cell.length_b   1.000
_cell.length_c   1.000
_cell.angle_alpha   90.00
_cell.angle_beta   90.00
_cell.angle_gamma   90.00
#
_symmetry.space_group_name_H-M   'P 1'
#
loop_
_entity.id
_entity.type
_entity.pdbx_description
1 polymer ?
#
loop_
_entity_poly.entity_id
_entity_poly.type
_entity_poly.pdbx_seq_one_letter_code
_entity_poly.pdbx_strand_id
1 'polypeptide(L)'
;FRPGPMQANMITPFLERRHGREKASYLHPALEPILKDTFGVIIFHEQVLKIAKNLAGFSLGQADLLRRSMTKKITPEEKEKLECDFLAGCKRKGVKKGVAQKVFGQLAAFGAFGFCRAHAVSFAKIAYQSAYLKTYYPVEFFLGLLNNEPGLYPKRVLLNEAKRCGIQILPPDINQSKGRFSLEDSAIRVGLSCVKEMGPSSLKEILRKRREQKFN
;
A
#
# COMPACT_ATOMS: atom_id res chain seq x y z
N PHE A 1 -7.47 0.20 0.23
CA PHE A 1 -8.42 -0.29 1.24
C PHE A 1 -8.50 0.76 2.36
N ARG A 2 -9.61 1.51 2.42
CA ARG A 2 -9.89 2.54 3.44
C ARG A 2 -11.40 2.53 3.69
N PRO A 3 -11.89 2.93 4.87
CA PRO A 3 -13.34 2.93 5.19
C PRO A 3 -14.17 3.73 4.18
N GLY A 4 -13.58 4.78 3.62
CA GLY A 4 -14.22 5.67 2.67
C GLY A 4 -14.54 5.15 1.28
N PRO A 5 -13.54 4.65 0.52
CA PRO A 5 -13.79 3.98 -0.75
C PRO A 5 -14.74 2.77 -0.64
N MET A 6 -14.87 2.17 0.55
CA MET A 6 -15.87 1.15 0.85
C MET A 6 -17.28 1.74 0.93
N GLN A 7 -17.46 2.86 1.65
CA GLN A 7 -18.74 3.58 1.74
C GLN A 7 -19.19 4.19 0.40
N ALA A 8 -18.25 4.66 -0.42
CA ALA A 8 -18.53 5.23 -1.74
C ALA A 8 -18.68 4.16 -2.86
N ASN A 9 -18.72 2.86 -2.51
CA ASN A 9 -18.77 1.72 -3.44
C ASN A 9 -17.77 1.83 -4.61
N MET A 10 -16.57 2.35 -4.35
CA MET A 10 -15.55 2.53 -5.39
C MET A 10 -14.73 1.25 -5.63
N ILE A 11 -14.71 0.34 -4.65
CA ILE A 11 -13.90 -0.88 -4.68
C ILE A 11 -14.52 -1.91 -5.62
N THR A 12 -15.83 -2.11 -5.54
CA THR A 12 -16.53 -3.12 -6.36
C THR A 12 -16.34 -2.87 -7.86
N PRO A 13 -16.63 -1.68 -8.40
CA PRO A 13 -16.42 -1.41 -9.83
C PRO A 13 -14.95 -1.56 -10.25
N PHE A 14 -14.01 -1.16 -9.38
CA PHE A 14 -12.59 -1.35 -9.67
C PHE A 14 -12.23 -2.84 -9.80
N LEU A 15 -12.71 -3.68 -8.88
CA LEU A 15 -12.42 -5.11 -8.88
C LEU A 15 -13.11 -5.83 -10.06
N GLU A 16 -14.40 -5.59 -10.27
CA GLU A 16 -15.16 -6.20 -11.37
C GLU A 16 -14.52 -5.88 -12.72
N ARG A 17 -14.11 -4.63 -12.93
CA ARG A 17 -13.45 -4.22 -14.17
C ARG A 17 -12.03 -4.74 -14.30
N ARG A 18 -11.26 -4.75 -13.21
CA ARG A 18 -9.90 -5.31 -13.20
C ARG A 18 -9.89 -6.80 -13.54
N HIS A 19 -10.90 -7.54 -13.09
CA HIS A 19 -11.05 -8.96 -13.38
C HIS A 19 -11.80 -9.26 -14.69
N GLY A 20 -12.17 -8.24 -15.46
CA GLY A 20 -12.87 -8.41 -16.73
C GLY A 20 -14.33 -8.85 -16.63
N ARG A 21 -14.93 -8.82 -15.44
CA ARG A 21 -16.35 -9.13 -15.20
C ARG A 21 -17.27 -7.96 -15.59
N GLU A 22 -16.73 -6.76 -15.63
CA GLU A 22 -17.38 -5.55 -16.15
C GLU A 22 -16.43 -4.84 -17.13
N LYS A 23 -16.96 -4.25 -18.21
CA LYS A 23 -16.14 -3.42 -19.11
C LYS A 23 -15.88 -2.06 -18.48
N ALA A 24 -14.65 -1.57 -18.58
CA ALA A 24 -14.33 -0.21 -18.15
C ALA A 24 -15.11 0.81 -19.01
N SER A 25 -15.87 1.68 -18.36
CA SER A 25 -16.65 2.75 -19.00
C SER A 25 -16.08 4.11 -18.64
N TYR A 26 -16.03 5.04 -19.60
CA TYR A 26 -15.61 6.41 -19.40
C TYR A 26 -16.74 7.38 -19.79
N LEU A 27 -17.00 8.37 -18.94
CA LEU A 27 -18.05 9.37 -19.21
C LEU A 27 -17.72 10.29 -20.39
N HIS A 28 -16.44 10.38 -20.76
CA HIS A 28 -15.95 11.20 -21.85
C HIS A 28 -14.62 10.64 -22.39
N PRO A 29 -14.33 10.70 -23.71
CA PRO A 29 -13.07 10.19 -24.27
C PRO A 29 -11.81 10.80 -23.63
N ALA A 30 -11.85 12.08 -23.27
CA ALA A 30 -10.75 12.75 -22.59
C ALA A 30 -10.41 12.18 -21.20
N LEU A 31 -11.29 11.38 -20.59
CA LEU A 31 -11.07 10.75 -19.29
C LEU A 31 -10.35 9.40 -19.41
N GLU A 32 -10.48 8.71 -20.53
CA GLU A 32 -9.84 7.41 -20.77
C GLU A 32 -8.32 7.43 -20.50
N PRO A 33 -7.51 8.33 -21.09
CA PRO A 33 -6.07 8.34 -20.83
C PRO A 33 -5.70 8.64 -19.37
N ILE A 34 -6.63 9.24 -18.59
CA ILE A 34 -6.42 9.58 -17.17
C ILE A 34 -6.81 8.42 -16.25
N LEU A 35 -7.85 7.68 -16.63
CA LEU A 35 -8.50 6.67 -15.78
C LEU A 35 -8.28 5.23 -16.26
N LYS A 36 -7.59 5.01 -17.39
CA LYS A 36 -7.33 3.66 -17.93
C LYS A 36 -6.62 2.74 -16.92
N ASP A 37 -5.60 3.26 -16.23
CA ASP A 37 -4.81 2.51 -15.24
C ASP A 37 -5.66 2.14 -14.01
N THR A 38 -6.82 2.77 -13.84
CA THR A 38 -7.75 2.56 -12.73
C THR A 38 -9.13 2.14 -13.20
N PHE A 39 -9.23 1.60 -14.43
CA PHE A 39 -10.46 1.05 -15.00
C PHE A 39 -11.68 1.99 -14.91
N GLY A 40 -11.45 3.28 -15.18
CA GLY A 40 -12.51 4.30 -15.15
C GLY A 40 -12.90 4.79 -13.75
N VAL A 41 -12.22 4.35 -12.69
CA VAL A 41 -12.46 4.78 -11.31
C VAL A 41 -11.49 5.89 -10.91
N ILE A 42 -11.98 6.97 -10.31
CA ILE A 42 -11.14 8.06 -9.81
C ILE A 42 -10.60 7.66 -8.43
N ILE A 43 -9.28 7.43 -8.32
CA ILE A 43 -8.63 6.92 -7.09
C ILE A 43 -7.62 7.93 -6.54
N PHE A 44 -6.95 8.69 -7.43
CA PHE A 44 -5.81 9.52 -7.05
C PHE A 44 -6.08 11.02 -7.19
N HIS A 45 -5.48 11.81 -6.31
CA HIS A 45 -5.50 13.27 -6.39
C HIS A 45 -4.96 13.78 -7.73
N GLU A 46 -3.93 13.13 -8.27
CA GLU A 46 -3.33 13.46 -9.55
C GLU A 46 -4.31 13.24 -10.72
N GLN A 47 -5.29 12.34 -10.58
CA GLN A 47 -6.35 12.17 -11.56
C GLN A 47 -7.33 13.35 -11.50
N VAL A 48 -7.71 13.83 -10.32
CA VAL A 48 -8.53 15.04 -10.15
C VAL A 48 -7.91 16.24 -10.87
N LEU A 49 -6.61 16.46 -10.64
CA LEU A 49 -5.88 17.56 -11.28
C LEU A 49 -5.90 17.46 -12.81
N LYS A 50 -5.64 16.26 -13.35
CA LYS A 50 -5.67 15.99 -14.79
C LYS A 50 -7.07 16.15 -15.37
N ILE A 51 -8.12 15.72 -14.67
CA ILE A 51 -9.52 15.88 -15.11
C ILE A 51 -9.88 17.36 -15.18
N ALA A 52 -9.59 18.13 -14.12
CA ALA A 52 -9.88 19.57 -14.09
C ALA A 52 -9.19 20.31 -15.25
N LYS A 53 -7.91 20.02 -15.48
CA LYS A 53 -7.15 20.60 -16.59
C LYS A 53 -7.70 20.17 -17.95
N ASN A 54 -7.87 18.87 -18.18
CA ASN A 54 -8.17 18.33 -19.50
C ASN A 54 -9.64 18.58 -19.89
N LEU A 55 -10.57 18.43 -18.95
CA LEU A 55 -12.01 18.52 -19.20
C LEU A 55 -12.54 19.96 -19.07
N ALA A 56 -12.09 20.71 -18.05
CA ALA A 56 -12.57 22.07 -17.80
C ALA A 56 -11.58 23.18 -18.21
N GLY A 57 -10.33 22.83 -18.57
CA GLY A 57 -9.33 23.84 -18.93
C GLY A 57 -8.79 24.63 -17.74
N PHE A 58 -8.90 24.08 -16.53
CA PHE A 58 -8.39 24.74 -15.33
C PHE A 58 -6.87 24.91 -15.39
N SER A 59 -6.40 26.04 -14.85
CA SER A 59 -4.99 26.20 -14.50
C SER A 59 -4.58 25.21 -13.40
N LEU A 60 -3.28 25.02 -13.19
CA LEU A 60 -2.80 24.17 -12.09
C LEU A 60 -3.27 24.67 -10.71
N GLY A 61 -3.34 25.99 -10.52
CA GLY A 61 -3.85 26.60 -9.30
C GLY A 61 -5.34 26.31 -9.08
N GLN A 62 -6.17 26.47 -10.13
CA GLN A 62 -7.61 26.16 -10.07
C GLN A 62 -7.86 24.67 -9.83
N ALA A 63 -7.07 23.80 -10.47
CA ALA A 63 -7.14 22.36 -10.26
C ALA A 63 -6.77 21.98 -8.81
N ASP A 64 -5.74 22.61 -8.22
CA ASP A 64 -5.38 22.38 -6.82
C ASP A 64 -6.44 22.93 -5.85
N LEU A 65 -7.08 24.06 -6.15
CA LEU A 65 -8.22 24.56 -5.37
C LEU A 65 -9.36 23.54 -5.36
N LEU A 66 -9.70 22.97 -6.52
CA LEU A 66 -10.69 21.89 -6.63
C LEU A 66 -10.27 20.63 -5.85
N ARG A 67 -8.98 20.27 -5.87
CA ARG A 67 -8.46 19.15 -5.08
C ARG A 67 -8.51 19.44 -3.57
N ARG A 68 -8.28 20.69 -3.13
CA ARG A 68 -8.31 21.08 -1.72
C ARG A 68 -9.74 21.13 -1.18
N SER A 69 -10.68 21.66 -1.97
CA SER A 69 -12.10 21.73 -1.60
C SER A 69 -12.74 20.37 -1.36
N MET A 70 -12.17 19.34 -1.97
CA MET A 70 -12.51 17.95 -1.76
C MET A 70 -12.13 17.45 -0.35
N THR A 71 -10.94 17.80 0.13
CA THR A 71 -10.40 17.29 1.40
C THR A 71 -10.74 18.14 2.63
N LYS A 72 -11.05 19.43 2.43
CA LYS A 72 -11.39 20.38 3.50
C LYS A 72 -12.87 20.75 3.41
N LYS A 73 -13.49 21.05 4.57
CA LYS A 73 -14.80 21.72 4.58
C LYS A 73 -14.63 23.11 3.98
N ILE A 74 -15.01 23.28 2.72
CA ILE A 74 -15.21 24.59 2.09
C ILE A 74 -16.65 25.04 2.27
N THR A 75 -16.91 26.33 2.10
CA THR A 75 -18.27 26.84 2.23
C THR A 75 -19.14 26.39 1.04
N PRO A 76 -20.48 26.33 1.20
CA PRO A 76 -21.39 26.04 0.10
C PRO A 76 -21.17 26.96 -1.12
N GLU A 77 -20.91 28.26 -0.87
CA GLU A 77 -20.70 29.27 -1.91
C GLU A 77 -19.40 29.01 -2.70
N GLU A 78 -18.32 28.64 -2.01
CA GLU A 78 -17.06 28.27 -2.67
C GLU A 78 -17.22 27.03 -3.55
N LYS A 79 -18.05 26.08 -3.11
CA LYS A 79 -18.32 24.85 -3.85
C LYS A 79 -19.12 25.14 -5.11
N GLU A 80 -20.16 25.94 -4.99
CA GLU A 80 -21.01 26.36 -6.10
C GLU A 80 -20.22 27.15 -7.14
N LYS A 81 -19.33 28.04 -6.70
CA LYS A 81 -18.44 28.79 -7.61
C LYS A 81 -17.52 27.85 -8.38
N LEU A 82 -16.88 26.89 -7.71
CA LEU A 82 -16.02 25.89 -8.35
C LEU A 82 -16.80 25.01 -9.34
N GLU A 83 -18.02 24.64 -9.00
CA GLU A 83 -18.91 23.89 -9.90
C GLU A 83 -19.24 24.71 -11.15
N CYS A 84 -19.67 25.96 -10.98
CA CYS A 84 -19.97 26.87 -12.08
C CYS A 84 -18.77 27.04 -13.01
N ASP A 85 -17.59 27.30 -12.45
CA ASP A 85 -16.35 27.46 -13.21
C ASP A 85 -15.99 26.19 -13.98
N PHE A 86 -16.14 25.02 -13.35
CA PHE A 86 -15.87 23.72 -13.96
C PHE A 86 -16.81 23.44 -15.13
N LEU A 87 -18.11 23.65 -14.94
CA LEU A 87 -19.14 23.44 -15.97
C LEU A 87 -18.96 24.42 -17.13
N ALA A 88 -18.65 25.69 -16.85
CA ALA A 88 -18.36 26.69 -17.88
C ALA A 88 -17.11 26.32 -18.69
N GLY A 89 -16.06 25.85 -18.03
CA GLY A 89 -14.86 25.33 -18.65
C GLY A 89 -15.12 24.13 -19.56
N CYS A 90 -15.91 23.17 -19.07
CA CYS A 90 -16.35 22.01 -19.84
C CYS A 90 -17.13 22.41 -21.09
N LYS A 91 -18.05 23.38 -20.97
CA LYS A 91 -18.83 23.91 -22.10
C LYS A 91 -17.92 24.50 -23.18
N ARG A 92 -16.90 25.30 -22.80
CA ARG A 92 -15.92 25.86 -23.74
C ARG A 92 -15.11 24.79 -24.48
N LYS A 93 -14.93 23.61 -23.86
CA LYS A 93 -14.26 22.46 -24.46
C LYS A 93 -15.20 21.49 -25.20
N GLY A 94 -16.46 21.86 -25.39
CA GLY A 94 -17.44 21.04 -26.12
C GLY A 94 -17.99 19.84 -25.34
N VAL A 95 -17.78 19.80 -24.01
CA VAL A 95 -18.29 18.71 -23.17
C VAL A 95 -19.78 18.95 -22.87
N LYS A 96 -20.62 17.95 -23.11
CA LYS A 96 -22.06 18.01 -22.82
C LYS A 96 -22.31 18.30 -21.33
N LYS A 97 -23.25 19.20 -21.01
CA LYS A 97 -23.59 19.61 -19.63
C LYS A 97 -23.84 18.42 -18.70
N GLY A 98 -24.65 17.45 -19.13
CA GLY A 98 -24.95 16.27 -18.31
C GLY A 98 -23.73 15.37 -18.03
N VAL A 99 -22.76 15.33 -18.94
CA VAL A 99 -21.49 14.62 -18.71
C VAL A 99 -20.64 15.39 -17.69
N ALA A 100 -20.51 16.71 -17.88
CA ALA A 100 -19.74 17.57 -16.98
C ALA A 100 -20.28 17.54 -15.53
N GLN A 101 -21.60 17.57 -15.36
CA GLN A 101 -22.25 17.47 -14.04
C GLN A 101 -21.98 16.10 -13.39
N LYS A 102 -22.08 15.00 -14.14
CA LYS A 102 -21.76 13.66 -13.62
C LYS A 102 -20.30 13.56 -13.17
N VAL A 103 -19.37 14.09 -13.97
CA VAL A 103 -17.95 14.09 -13.63
C VAL A 103 -17.70 14.94 -12.39
N PHE A 104 -18.28 16.14 -12.30
CA PHE A 104 -18.13 16.99 -11.12
C PHE A 104 -18.71 16.33 -9.86
N GLY A 105 -19.85 15.66 -9.97
CA GLY A 105 -20.43 14.88 -8.87
C GLY A 105 -19.51 13.76 -8.38
N GLN A 106 -18.88 13.02 -9.31
CA GLN A 106 -17.87 12.01 -8.96
C GLN A 106 -16.64 12.62 -8.26
N LEU A 107 -16.18 13.77 -8.75
CA LEU A 107 -15.07 14.52 -8.15
C LEU A 107 -15.42 15.03 -6.75
N ALA A 108 -16.64 15.53 -6.53
CA ALA A 108 -17.07 16.01 -5.22
C ALA A 108 -17.21 14.86 -4.21
N ALA A 109 -17.77 13.71 -4.63
CA ALA A 109 -17.89 12.51 -3.79
C ALA A 109 -16.53 11.89 -3.44
N PHE A 110 -15.53 12.05 -4.31
CA PHE A 110 -14.16 11.58 -4.10
C PHE A 110 -13.44 12.25 -2.93
N GLY A 111 -13.84 13.48 -2.56
CA GLY A 111 -13.00 14.36 -1.76
C GLY A 111 -12.67 13.89 -0.35
N ALA A 112 -13.51 13.04 0.24
CA ALA A 112 -13.22 12.45 1.54
C ALA A 112 -12.13 11.36 1.48
N PHE A 113 -11.85 10.78 0.30
CA PHE A 113 -11.23 9.46 0.18
C PHE A 113 -10.14 9.32 -0.88
N GLY A 114 -9.83 10.42 -1.57
CA GLY A 114 -8.73 10.47 -2.51
C GLY A 114 -7.38 10.17 -1.88
N PHE A 115 -6.48 9.64 -2.70
CA PHE A 115 -5.14 9.28 -2.26
C PHE A 115 -4.05 9.90 -3.13
N CYS A 116 -2.89 10.18 -2.55
CA CYS A 116 -1.73 10.64 -3.31
C CYS A 116 -1.08 9.44 -4.02
N ARG A 117 -0.99 9.48 -5.36
CA ARG A 117 -0.39 8.41 -6.16
C ARG A 117 1.08 8.23 -5.85
N ALA A 118 1.84 9.32 -5.69
CA ALA A 118 3.27 9.24 -5.39
C ALA A 118 3.53 8.48 -4.07
N HIS A 119 2.75 8.81 -3.03
CA HIS A 119 2.82 8.13 -1.75
C HIS A 119 2.34 6.68 -1.83
N ALA A 120 1.29 6.37 -2.60
CA ALA A 120 0.91 4.97 -2.85
C ALA A 120 2.03 4.17 -3.49
N VAL A 121 2.69 4.72 -4.52
CA VAL A 121 3.70 4.02 -5.30
C VAL A 121 4.95 3.74 -4.46
N SER A 122 5.38 4.66 -3.59
CA SER A 122 6.54 4.42 -2.73
C SER A 122 6.34 3.24 -1.78
N PHE A 123 5.17 3.15 -1.14
CA PHE A 123 4.81 2.02 -0.28
C PHE A 123 4.56 0.74 -1.08
N ALA A 124 3.92 0.83 -2.25
CA ALA A 124 3.68 -0.32 -3.11
C ALA A 124 5.00 -0.96 -3.57
N LYS A 125 6.04 -0.17 -3.83
CA LYS A 125 7.38 -0.68 -4.16
C LYS A 125 7.95 -1.54 -3.03
N ILE A 126 7.91 -1.06 -1.79
CA ILE A 126 8.38 -1.81 -0.62
C ILE A 126 7.57 -3.09 -0.44
N ALA A 127 6.24 -3.00 -0.51
CA ALA A 127 5.37 -4.15 -0.38
C ALA A 127 5.65 -5.21 -1.46
N TYR A 128 5.86 -4.78 -2.70
CA TYR A 128 6.23 -5.68 -3.81
C TYR A 128 7.59 -6.32 -3.59
N GLN A 129 8.60 -5.56 -3.16
CA GLN A 129 9.92 -6.10 -2.83
C GLN A 129 9.86 -7.11 -1.69
N SER A 130 9.08 -6.83 -0.64
CA SER A 130 8.84 -7.79 0.45
C SER A 130 8.13 -9.06 -0.03
N ALA A 131 7.13 -8.93 -0.89
CA ALA A 131 6.44 -10.08 -1.47
C ALA A 131 7.36 -10.91 -2.37
N TYR A 132 8.20 -10.25 -3.16
CA TYR A 132 9.22 -10.90 -3.99
C TYR A 132 10.20 -11.70 -3.13
N LEU A 133 10.78 -11.08 -2.10
CA LEU A 133 11.69 -11.77 -1.17
C LEU A 133 10.99 -12.93 -0.45
N LYS A 134 9.76 -12.73 0.04
CA LYS A 134 8.99 -13.82 0.68
C LYS A 134 8.71 -14.99 -0.28
N THR A 135 8.59 -14.72 -1.59
CA THR A 135 8.28 -15.74 -2.60
C THR A 135 9.53 -16.52 -3.03
N TYR A 136 10.62 -15.81 -3.33
CA TYR A 136 11.82 -16.41 -3.94
C TYR A 136 12.97 -16.67 -2.96
N TYR A 137 13.02 -15.95 -1.83
CA TYR A 137 14.03 -16.08 -0.77
C TYR A 137 13.35 -16.12 0.61
N PRO A 138 12.40 -17.06 0.83
CA PRO A 138 11.56 -17.07 2.02
C PRO A 138 12.37 -17.20 3.31
N VAL A 139 13.41 -18.04 3.33
CA VAL A 139 14.20 -18.31 4.53
C VAL A 139 14.98 -17.05 4.95
N GLU A 140 15.66 -16.41 4.00
CA GLU A 140 16.40 -15.16 4.21
C GLU A 140 15.47 -14.02 4.61
N PHE A 141 14.29 -13.93 3.99
CA PHE A 141 13.28 -12.94 4.33
C PHE A 141 12.83 -13.04 5.79
N PHE A 142 12.46 -14.24 6.25
CA PHE A 142 12.06 -14.44 7.65
C PHE A 142 13.24 -14.28 8.62
N LEU A 143 14.44 -14.73 8.26
CA LEU A 143 15.64 -14.47 9.07
C LEU A 143 15.90 -12.97 9.24
N GLY A 144 15.76 -12.19 8.17
CA GLY A 144 15.87 -10.73 8.20
C GLY A 144 14.87 -10.10 9.16
N LEU A 145 13.60 -10.50 9.08
CA LEU A 145 12.53 -10.00 9.96
C LEU A 145 12.74 -10.40 11.43
N LEU A 146 13.09 -11.66 11.70
CA LEU A 146 13.28 -12.18 13.06
C LEU A 146 14.45 -11.52 13.78
N ASN A 147 15.46 -11.10 13.01
CA ASN A 147 16.66 -10.48 13.54
C ASN A 147 16.54 -8.96 13.68
N ASN A 148 15.84 -8.23 12.80
CA ASN A 148 15.86 -6.76 12.77
C ASN A 148 14.59 -6.09 13.29
N GLU A 149 14.01 -6.67 14.33
CA GLU A 149 12.72 -6.29 14.94
C GLU A 149 11.52 -6.50 13.99
N PRO A 150 10.54 -7.33 14.38
CA PRO A 150 9.42 -7.70 13.51
C PRO A 150 8.36 -6.60 13.36
N GLY A 151 8.59 -5.41 13.95
CA GLY A 151 7.62 -4.33 14.02
C GLY A 151 6.40 -4.70 14.88
N LEU A 152 5.21 -4.62 14.28
CA LEU A 152 3.92 -4.79 14.97
C LEU A 152 3.67 -6.21 15.49
N TYR A 153 4.24 -7.24 14.85
CA TYR A 153 3.94 -8.63 15.15
C TYR A 153 5.01 -9.27 16.04
N PRO A 154 4.65 -10.02 17.09
CA PRO A 154 5.66 -10.72 17.89
C PRO A 154 6.34 -11.82 17.07
N LYS A 155 7.59 -12.16 17.39
CA LYS A 155 8.40 -13.19 16.70
C LYS A 155 7.66 -14.53 16.53
N ARG A 156 6.84 -14.92 17.50
CA ARG A 156 6.00 -16.14 17.43
C ARG A 156 5.07 -16.15 16.21
N VAL A 157 4.46 -15.01 15.88
CA VAL A 157 3.57 -14.90 14.70
C VAL A 157 4.38 -15.07 13.43
N LEU A 158 5.57 -14.46 13.34
CA LEU A 158 6.45 -14.63 12.20
C LEU A 158 6.95 -16.08 12.03
N LEU A 159 7.31 -16.74 13.14
CA LEU A 159 7.73 -18.15 13.10
C LEU A 159 6.60 -19.07 12.63
N ASN A 160 5.36 -18.81 13.06
CA ASN A 160 4.21 -19.58 12.58
C ASN A 160 3.92 -19.34 11.10
N GLU A 161 4.11 -18.11 10.62
CA GLU A 161 3.97 -17.80 9.19
C GLU A 161 5.10 -18.44 8.35
N ALA A 162 6.34 -18.45 8.86
CA ALA A 162 7.46 -19.16 8.25
C ALA A 162 7.15 -20.67 8.10
N LYS A 163 6.59 -21.30 9.16
CA LYS A 163 6.13 -22.69 9.10
C LYS A 163 5.05 -22.91 8.04
N ARG A 164 4.08 -22.00 7.92
CA ARG A 164 3.04 -22.05 6.87
C ARG A 164 3.61 -21.91 5.45
N CYS A 165 4.75 -21.23 5.31
CA CYS A 165 5.49 -21.15 4.06
C CYS A 165 6.39 -22.39 3.81
N GLY A 166 6.26 -23.45 4.61
CA GLY A 166 7.03 -24.69 4.46
C GLY A 166 8.43 -24.66 5.08
N ILE A 167 8.77 -23.61 5.83
CA ILE A 167 10.11 -23.46 6.42
C ILE A 167 10.17 -24.22 7.74
N GLN A 168 11.12 -25.15 7.86
CA GLN A 168 11.39 -25.84 9.12
C GLN A 168 12.00 -24.87 10.13
N ILE A 169 11.46 -24.88 11.36
CA ILE A 169 11.98 -24.09 12.47
C ILE A 169 12.62 -25.05 13.48
N LEU A 170 13.93 -24.96 13.63
CA LEU A 170 14.68 -25.79 14.56
C LEU A 170 14.77 -25.09 15.93
N PRO A 171 14.55 -25.80 17.04
CA PRO A 171 14.57 -25.22 18.39
C PRO A 171 15.96 -24.71 18.77
N PRO A 172 16.10 -23.92 19.85
CA PRO A 172 17.42 -23.60 20.39
C PRO A 172 18.22 -24.86 20.70
N ASP A 173 19.50 -24.86 20.33
CA ASP A 173 20.43 -25.97 20.54
C ASP A 173 21.77 -25.38 21.02
N ILE A 174 22.29 -25.89 22.14
CA ILE A 174 23.51 -25.34 22.75
C ILE A 174 24.74 -25.47 21.83
N ASN A 175 24.78 -26.51 21.01
CA ASN A 175 25.88 -26.82 20.12
C ASN A 175 25.73 -26.17 18.73
N GLN A 176 24.50 -25.98 18.26
CA GLN A 176 24.24 -25.47 16.89
C GLN A 176 23.80 -24.00 16.86
N SER A 177 22.96 -23.55 17.80
CA SER A 177 22.38 -22.19 17.76
C SER A 177 23.44 -21.10 17.88
N LYS A 178 23.27 -20.04 17.11
CA LYS A 178 24.03 -18.79 17.30
C LYS A 178 23.30 -17.90 18.32
N GLY A 179 23.83 -16.70 18.57
CA GLY A 179 23.14 -15.70 19.38
C GLY A 179 21.79 -15.29 18.79
N ARG A 180 21.81 -14.89 17.53
CA ARG A 180 20.63 -14.50 16.73
C ARG A 180 20.07 -15.70 15.94
N PHE A 181 18.91 -15.54 15.31
CA PHE A 181 18.38 -16.55 14.39
C PHE A 181 19.37 -16.75 13.24
N SER A 182 19.55 -18.00 12.82
CA SER A 182 20.49 -18.37 11.76
C SER A 182 19.90 -19.38 10.79
N LEU A 183 20.43 -19.37 9.57
CA LEU A 183 20.21 -20.43 8.60
C LEU A 183 20.98 -21.68 9.04
N GLU A 184 20.31 -22.82 9.01
CA GLU A 184 20.90 -24.16 9.16
C GLU A 184 20.31 -25.01 8.04
N ASP A 185 21.12 -25.29 7.02
CA ASP A 185 20.69 -25.85 5.74
C ASP A 185 19.53 -25.05 5.11
N SER A 186 18.33 -25.63 5.08
CA SER A 186 17.10 -25.00 4.56
C SER A 186 16.15 -24.55 5.68
N ALA A 187 16.59 -24.61 6.93
CA ALA A 187 15.79 -24.37 8.12
C ALA A 187 16.25 -23.12 8.88
N ILE A 188 15.35 -22.58 9.69
CA ILE A 188 15.66 -21.47 10.60
C ILE A 188 15.94 -22.05 11.99
N ARG A 189 17.18 -21.91 12.46
CA ARG A 189 17.57 -22.23 13.83
C ARG A 189 17.28 -21.06 14.75
N VAL A 190 16.53 -21.30 15.82
CA VAL A 190 16.26 -20.30 16.86
C VAL A 190 17.55 -19.95 17.59
N GLY A 191 17.84 -18.65 17.70
CA GLY A 191 19.01 -18.16 18.42
C GLY A 191 18.89 -18.30 19.94
N LEU A 192 20.01 -18.54 20.62
CA LEU A 192 20.06 -18.68 22.08
C LEU A 192 19.57 -17.42 22.81
N SER A 193 19.69 -16.24 22.21
CA SER A 193 19.14 -14.99 22.78
C SER A 193 17.62 -14.98 22.95
N CYS A 194 16.90 -15.93 22.33
CA CYS A 194 15.46 -16.07 22.51
C CYS A 194 15.08 -16.88 23.76
N VAL A 195 16.06 -17.54 24.41
CA VAL A 195 15.84 -18.25 25.66
C VAL A 195 15.65 -17.21 26.77
N LYS A 196 14.59 -17.37 27.55
CA LYS A 196 14.30 -16.49 28.69
C LYS A 196 15.52 -16.49 29.64
N GLU A 197 15.86 -15.33 30.18
CA GLU A 197 17.02 -15.14 31.09
C GLU A 197 18.41 -15.34 30.44
N MET A 198 18.49 -15.51 29.11
CA MET A 198 19.78 -15.53 28.40
C MET A 198 20.37 -14.11 28.29
N GLY A 199 21.25 -13.77 29.23
CA GLY A 199 22.00 -12.51 29.21
C GLY A 199 23.14 -12.49 28.17
N PRO A 200 23.60 -11.30 27.74
CA PRO A 200 24.72 -11.16 26.80
C PRO A 200 26.02 -11.84 27.27
N SER A 201 26.32 -11.76 28.57
CA SER A 201 27.51 -12.37 29.18
C SER A 201 27.45 -13.90 29.11
N SER A 202 26.33 -14.50 29.52
CA SER A 202 26.12 -15.95 29.46
C SER A 202 26.19 -16.47 28.02
N LEU A 203 25.55 -15.75 27.09
CA LEU A 203 25.60 -16.09 25.67
C LEU A 203 27.03 -16.04 25.12
N LYS A 204 27.79 -14.99 25.45
CA LYS A 204 29.19 -14.85 25.02
C LYS A 204 30.05 -16.00 25.56
N GLU A 205 29.85 -16.37 26.81
CA GLU A 205 30.62 -17.44 27.45
C GLU A 205 30.28 -18.83 26.87
N ILE A 206 29.00 -19.12 26.64
CA ILE A 206 28.55 -20.35 25.96
C ILE A 206 29.21 -20.45 24.57
N LEU A 207 29.15 -19.37 23.78
CA LEU A 207 29.73 -19.35 22.45
C LEU A 207 31.26 -19.43 22.46
N ARG A 208 31.92 -18.90 23.52
CA ARG A 208 33.37 -18.99 23.71
C ARG A 208 33.79 -20.42 24.02
N LYS A 209 33.23 -21.03 25.07
CA LYS A 209 33.52 -22.42 25.47
C LYS A 209 33.23 -23.42 24.37
N ARG A 210 32.14 -23.22 23.60
CA ARG A 210 31.79 -24.08 22.47
C ARG A 210 32.87 -24.17 21.38
N ARG A 211 33.67 -23.10 21.20
CA ARG A 211 34.77 -23.10 20.22
C ARG A 211 35.92 -23.99 20.65
N GLU A 212 36.10 -24.18 21.97
CA GLU A 212 37.11 -25.06 22.53
C GLU A 212 36.65 -26.51 22.44
N GLN A 213 35.40 -26.79 22.82
CA GLN A 213 34.80 -28.13 22.74
C GLN A 213 33.27 -28.03 22.67
N LYS A 214 32.63 -28.96 21.95
CA LYS A 214 31.16 -29.12 22.01
C LYS A 214 30.73 -29.60 23.40
N PHE A 215 29.55 -29.17 23.83
CA PHE A 215 28.95 -29.63 25.08
C PHE A 215 28.41 -31.04 24.91
N ASN A 216 28.69 -31.91 25.87
CA ASN A 216 28.20 -33.29 25.93
C ASN A 216 26.73 -33.35 26.38
#